data_AF-A0A3D0CUP4-F1
#
_entry.id   AF-A0A3D0CUP4-F1
#
_cell.length_a   1.000
_cell.length_b   1.000
_cell.length_c   1.000
_cell.angle_alpha   90.00
_cell.angle_beta   90.00
_cell.angle_gamma   90.00
#
_symmetry.space_group_name_H-M   'P 1'
#
loop_
_entity.id
_entity.type
_entity.pdbx_description
1 polymer ?
#
loop_
_entity_poly.entity_id
_entity_poly.type
_entity_poly.pdbx_seq_one_letter_code
_entity_poly.pdbx_strand_id
1 'polypeptide(L)'
;MPEAPWGRSTCWLTCTTMDPQAFGADREAIRVALEEANIESRPLWKPMHLQPVFQDCETVGGAVAEALFRDGPCHAPSRAVCPPARP
;
A
#
# COMPACT_ATOMS: atom_id res chain seq x y z
N MET A 1 -11.60 5.72 -8.20
CA MET A 1 -12.21 4.68 -7.32
C MET A 1 -13.68 5.04 -7.19
N PRO A 2 -14.61 4.23 -7.73
CA PRO A 2 -16.03 4.53 -7.62
C PRO A 2 -16.48 4.44 -6.15
N GLU A 3 -17.22 5.45 -5.69
CA GLU A 3 -17.82 5.46 -4.35
C GLU A 3 -19.29 5.00 -4.42
N ALA A 4 -19.76 4.31 -3.39
CA ALA A 4 -21.14 3.89 -3.30
C ALA A 4 -22.06 5.12 -3.05
N PRO A 5 -23.29 5.18 -3.60
CA PRO A 5 -24.17 6.34 -3.42
C PRO A 5 -24.56 6.65 -1.97
N TRP A 6 -24.44 5.66 -1.08
CA TRP A 6 -24.87 5.71 0.32
C TRP A 6 -23.72 5.84 1.31
N GLY A 7 -22.48 6.01 0.84
CA GLY A 7 -21.32 6.09 1.71
C GLY A 7 -20.15 6.83 1.07
N ARG A 8 -19.28 7.41 1.90
CA ARG A 8 -18.04 8.05 1.46
C ARG A 8 -16.86 7.41 2.16
N SER A 9 -15.75 7.26 1.44
CA SER A 9 -14.50 6.84 2.07
C SER A 9 -14.07 7.92 3.05
N THR A 10 -13.63 7.51 4.23
CA THR A 10 -12.94 8.43 5.15
C THR A 10 -11.55 8.79 4.67
N CYS A 11 -11.05 8.09 3.64
CA CYS A 11 -9.70 8.22 3.12
C CYS A 11 -8.64 8.19 4.23
N TRP A 12 -8.83 7.28 5.20
CA TRP A 12 -7.88 7.06 6.31
C TRP A 12 -6.45 6.83 5.82
N LEU A 13 -6.33 6.35 4.57
CA LEU A 13 -5.16 5.75 3.98
C LEU A 13 -5.11 6.05 2.47
N THR A 14 -4.09 6.79 2.01
CA THR A 14 -3.75 6.99 0.57
C THR A 14 -2.94 5.82 0.00
N CYS A 15 -3.59 4.90 -0.72
CA CYS A 15 -2.93 3.77 -1.36
C CYS A 15 -2.65 4.06 -2.84
N THR A 16 -1.52 3.56 -3.37
CA THR A 16 -1.26 3.59 -4.81
C THR A 16 -0.72 2.23 -5.27
N THR A 17 -0.87 1.97 -6.56
CA THR A 17 -0.28 0.80 -7.24
C THR A 17 0.65 1.31 -8.32
N MET A 18 1.74 0.60 -8.58
CA MET A 18 2.67 0.97 -9.64
C MET A 18 3.05 -0.23 -10.46
N ASP A 19 3.27 0.02 -11.74
CA ASP A 19 3.85 -0.95 -12.66
C ASP A 19 5.38 -0.80 -12.63
N PRO A 20 6.13 -1.81 -12.13
CA PRO A 20 7.58 -1.75 -12.08
C PRO A 20 8.24 -1.65 -13.47
N GLN A 21 7.64 -2.22 -14.51
CA GLN A 21 8.16 -2.09 -15.87
C GLN A 21 8.04 -0.67 -16.40
N ALA A 22 6.91 0.00 -16.12
CA ALA A 22 6.68 1.37 -16.55
C ALA A 22 7.50 2.39 -15.74
N PHE A 23 7.66 2.16 -14.43
CA PHE A 23 8.36 3.08 -13.53
C PHE A 23 9.89 2.86 -13.50
N GLY A 24 10.35 1.62 -13.76
CA GLY A 24 11.76 1.25 -13.70
C GLY A 24 12.28 0.90 -12.30
N ALA A 25 11.40 0.80 -11.31
CA ALA A 25 11.73 0.33 -9.96
C ALA A 25 10.55 -0.41 -9.33
N ASP A 26 10.85 -1.39 -8.46
CA ASP A 26 9.85 -2.12 -7.72
C ASP A 26 9.41 -1.39 -6.43
N ARG A 27 8.41 -1.94 -5.75
CA ARG A 27 7.88 -1.35 -4.51
C ARG A 27 8.91 -1.24 -3.39
N GLU A 28 9.90 -2.13 -3.32
CA GLU A 28 10.88 -2.13 -2.23
C GLU A 28 11.95 -1.07 -2.46
N ALA A 29 12.41 -0.92 -3.70
CA ALA A 29 13.29 0.18 -4.08
C ALA A 29 12.66 1.54 -3.72
N ILE A 30 11.36 1.68 -3.94
CA ILE A 30 10.61 2.91 -3.63
C ILE A 30 10.44 3.08 -2.12
N ARG A 31 10.12 2.01 -1.38
CA ARG A 31 10.06 2.05 0.08
C ARG A 31 11.39 2.49 0.70
N VAL A 32 12.50 1.96 0.19
CA VAL A 32 13.86 2.33 0.65
C VAL A 32 14.17 3.79 0.33
N ALA A 33 13.87 4.26 -0.89
CA ALA A 33 14.07 5.67 -1.25
C ALA A 33 13.22 6.64 -0.40
N LEU A 34 11.99 6.23 -0.05
CA LEU A 34 11.13 7.00 0.86
C LEU A 34 11.71 7.01 2.29
N GLU A 35 12.19 5.88 2.78
CA GLU A 35 12.86 5.78 4.09
C GLU A 35 14.10 6.69 4.16
N GLU A 36 14.92 6.73 3.11
CA GLU A 36 16.09 7.64 3.02
C GLU A 36 15.68 9.12 3.07
N ALA A 37 14.48 9.45 2.58
CA ALA A 37 13.87 10.77 2.68
C ALA A 37 13.11 11.00 4.00
N ASN A 38 13.20 10.06 4.95
CA ASN A 38 12.48 10.07 6.23
C ASN A 38 10.95 10.10 6.06
N ILE A 39 10.46 9.44 5.01
CA ILE A 39 9.04 9.25 4.70
C ILE A 39 8.70 7.78 4.95
N GLU A 40 7.91 7.53 5.99
CA GLU A 40 7.45 6.17 6.26
C GLU A 40 6.57 5.67 5.10
N SER A 41 6.78 4.42 4.71
CA SER A 41 5.87 3.66 3.86
C SER A 41 5.93 2.18 4.19
N ARG A 42 4.82 1.47 3.95
CA ARG A 42 4.62 0.05 4.24
C ARG A 42 4.04 -0.65 3.01
N PRO A 43 4.14 -1.97 2.86
CA PRO A 43 3.32 -2.69 1.88
C PRO A 43 1.84 -2.71 2.31
N LEU A 44 0.93 -2.98 1.36
CA LEU A 44 -0.46 -3.30 1.68
C LEU A 44 -0.55 -4.56 2.58
N TRP A 45 -1.72 -4.79 3.17
CA TRP A 45 -1.93 -5.95 4.03
C TRP A 45 -1.65 -7.26 3.30
N LYS A 46 -0.92 -8.16 3.95
CA LYS A 46 -0.70 -9.52 3.43
C LYS A 46 -2.04 -10.27 3.40
N PRO A 47 -2.50 -10.74 2.22
CA PRO A 47 -3.75 -11.49 2.09
C PRO A 47 -3.78 -12.67 3.05
N MET A 48 -4.95 -12.92 3.66
CA MET A 48 -5.09 -13.95 4.70
C MET A 48 -4.62 -15.32 4.22
N HIS A 49 -5.00 -15.74 3.02
CA HIS A 49 -4.66 -17.03 2.44
C HIS A 49 -3.16 -17.22 2.12
N LEU A 50 -2.35 -16.15 2.18
CA LEU A 50 -0.89 -16.24 2.08
C LEU A 50 -0.20 -16.35 3.45
N GLN A 51 -0.95 -16.27 4.55
CA GLN A 51 -0.39 -16.36 5.90
C GLN A 51 -0.37 -17.82 6.35
N PRO A 52 0.74 -18.32 6.93
CA PRO A 52 0.85 -19.73 7.32
C PRO A 52 -0.25 -20.22 8.26
N VAL A 53 -0.77 -19.33 9.12
CA VAL A 53 -1.85 -19.65 10.07
C VAL A 53 -3.17 -20.00 9.38
N PHE A 54 -3.35 -19.64 8.10
CA PHE A 54 -4.56 -19.91 7.32
C PHE A 54 -4.32 -20.89 6.16
N GLN A 55 -3.17 -21.59 6.12
CA GLN A 55 -2.80 -22.47 5.01
C GLN A 55 -3.82 -23.59 4.73
N ASP A 56 -4.51 -24.07 5.78
CA ASP A 56 -5.48 -25.17 5.71
C ASP A 56 -6.93 -24.69 5.62
N CYS A 57 -7.15 -23.38 5.48
CA CYS A 57 -8.48 -22.78 5.38
C CYS A 57 -8.97 -22.68 3.93
N GLU A 58 -10.28 -22.79 3.74
CA GLU A 58 -10.89 -22.55 2.43
C GLU A 58 -10.63 -21.10 1.98
N THR A 59 -10.25 -20.95 0.71
CA THR A 59 -10.01 -19.65 0.08
C THR A 59 -10.81 -19.57 -1.21
N VAL A 60 -11.60 -18.51 -1.38
CA VAL A 60 -12.34 -18.23 -2.61
C VAL A 60 -11.76 -17.00 -3.30
N GLY A 61 -11.19 -17.19 -4.49
CA GLY A 61 -10.50 -16.12 -5.22
C GLY A 61 -9.11 -15.83 -4.64
N GLY A 62 -8.76 -14.55 -4.49
CA GLY A 62 -7.49 -14.12 -3.88
C GLY A 62 -6.50 -13.45 -4.84
N ALA A 63 -6.58 -13.72 -6.14
CA ALA A 63 -5.63 -13.18 -7.14
C ALA A 63 -5.51 -11.65 -7.13
N VAL A 64 -6.62 -10.93 -6.93
CA VAL A 64 -6.62 -9.46 -6.82
C VAL A 64 -5.90 -9.00 -5.55
N ALA A 65 -6.14 -9.66 -4.41
CA ALA A 65 -5.48 -9.33 -3.16
C ALA A 65 -3.97 -9.61 -3.22
N GLU A 66 -3.57 -10.70 -3.87
CA GLU A 66 -2.15 -11.02 -4.12
C GLU A 66 -1.47 -9.98 -5.00
N ALA A 67 -2.13 -9.58 -6.11
CA ALA A 67 -1.60 -8.55 -7.00
C ALA A 67 -1.46 -7.20 -6.29
N LEU A 68 -2.48 -6.78 -5.53
CA LEU A 68 -2.43 -5.55 -4.73
C LEU A 68 -1.33 -5.61 -3.68
N PHE A 69 -1.16 -6.76 -3.00
CA PHE A 69 -0.06 -6.93 -2.06
C PHE A 69 1.28 -6.78 -2.78
N ARG A 70 1.49 -7.51 -3.89
CA ARG A 70 2.74 -7.52 -4.67
C ARG A 70 3.11 -6.15 -5.23
N ASP A 71 2.15 -5.43 -5.81
CA ASP A 71 2.41 -4.24 -6.65
C ASP A 71 2.06 -2.91 -5.96
N GLY A 72 1.41 -2.96 -4.79
CA GLY A 72 0.97 -1.78 -4.06
C GLY A 72 1.90 -1.38 -2.91
N PRO A 73 2.63 -0.25 -2.99
CA PRO A 73 3.11 0.42 -1.79
C PRO A 73 1.96 1.12 -1.04
N CYS A 74 2.09 1.25 0.26
CA CYS A 74 1.08 1.70 1.22
C CYS A 74 1.65 2.75 2.20
N HIS A 75 1.20 4.01 1.99
CA HIS A 75 1.08 5.18 2.88
C HIS A 75 2.22 6.13 3.26
N ALA A 76 1.92 7.42 3.08
CA ALA A 76 2.00 8.43 4.15
C ALA A 76 0.58 8.96 4.51
N PRO A 77 0.23 9.19 5.79
CA PRO A 77 -1.04 9.81 6.19
C PRO A 77 -1.06 11.34 5.95
N SER A 78 -2.27 11.88 5.81
CA SER A 78 -2.59 13.27 5.42
C SER A 78 -2.10 14.40 6.34
N ARG A 79 -1.36 14.11 7.42
CA ARG A 79 -0.98 15.12 8.42
C ARG A 79 0.51 15.21 8.75
N ALA A 80 1.38 14.51 8.02
CA ALA A 80 2.82 14.46 8.33
C ALA A 80 3.70 15.45 7.52
N VAL A 81 3.15 16.27 6.62
CA VAL A 81 3.94 17.31 5.94
C VAL A 81 3.93 18.59 6.77
N CYS A 82 4.55 18.57 7.96
CA CYS A 82 5.03 19.79 8.59
C CYS A 82 6.50 19.92 8.17
N PRO A 83 6.87 20.83 7.25
CA PRO A 83 8.28 21.02 6.95
C PRO A 83 8.99 21.44 8.24
N PRO A 84 10.23 20.99 8.49
CA PRO A 84 11.01 21.55 9.58
C PRO A 84 11.05 23.06 9.36
N ALA A 85 10.67 23.83 10.38
CA ALA A 85 10.97 25.26 10.41
C ALA A 85 12.47 25.38 10.20
N ARG A 86 12.87 25.84 9.01
CA ARG A 86 14.28 26.18 8.77
C ARG A 86 14.60 27.38 9.68
N PRO A 87 15.80 27.43 10.29
CA PRO A 87 16.27 28.63 10.95
C PRO A 87 16.37 29.81 9.97
#